data_AF-A0A0F9C8Z8-F1
#
_entry.id   AF-A0A0F9C8Z8-F1
#
_cell.length_a   1.000
_cell.length_b   1.000
_cell.length_c   1.000
_cell.angle_alpha   90.00
_cell.angle_beta   90.00
_cell.angle_gamma   90.00
#
_symmetry.space_group_name_H-M   'P 1'
#
loop_
_entity.id
_entity.type
_entity.pdbx_description
1 polymer ?
#
loop_
_entity_poly.entity_id
_entity_poly.type
_entity_poly.pdbx_seq_one_letter_code
_entity_poly.pdbx_strand_id
1 'polypeptide(L)'
;MTVARKSKWVRRWEVAASNGGTWIVAQDKDGRWGCSCPVWKFKRKECHHIAAIKRDPSEEITEPTFEYRLAMVDRPQRKDGLLLIPLVAIGNTNQEATICNFLLDQGWPMGEVRRQRRIPREWTAQAIRGHVQAHGEAVFPTGETR
;
A
#
# COMPACT_ATOMS: atom_id res chain seq x y z
N MET A 1 3.75 -18.95 -5.80
CA MET A 1 4.53 -18.00 -6.63
C MET A 1 3.73 -16.71 -6.77
N THR A 2 3.95 -15.73 -5.90
CA THR A 2 3.30 -14.42 -6.05
C THR A 2 4.23 -13.57 -6.91
N VAL A 3 3.99 -13.60 -8.22
CA VAL A 3 4.70 -12.73 -9.17
C VAL A 3 4.36 -11.31 -8.76
N ALA A 4 5.33 -10.56 -8.23
CA ALA A 4 5.25 -9.11 -8.15
C ALA A 4 4.91 -8.63 -9.57
N ARG A 5 3.65 -8.26 -9.80
CA ARG A 5 3.21 -7.81 -11.12
C ARG A 5 4.02 -6.55 -11.39
N LYS A 6 5.00 -6.65 -12.29
CA LYS A 6 5.67 -5.48 -12.87
C LYS A 6 4.58 -4.63 -13.51
N SER A 7 4.14 -3.63 -12.76
CA SER A 7 3.19 -2.65 -13.25
C SER A 7 3.83 -1.97 -14.46
N LYS A 8 3.06 -1.78 -15.52
CA LYS A 8 3.50 -0.98 -16.68
C LYS A 8 3.89 0.45 -16.23
N TRP A 9 3.28 0.92 -15.15
CA TRP A 9 3.47 2.24 -14.58
C TRP A 9 4.68 2.27 -13.65
N VAL A 10 5.68 3.07 -14.03
CA VAL A 10 6.97 3.20 -13.33
C VAL A 10 7.00 4.36 -12.34
N ARG A 11 6.11 5.35 -12.51
CA ARG A 11 5.97 6.50 -11.61
C ARG A 11 4.51 6.71 -11.27
N ARG A 12 4.19 7.11 -10.04
CA ARG A 12 2.80 7.33 -9.58
C ARG A 12 2.68 8.48 -8.60
N TRP A 13 1.53 9.13 -8.60
CA TRP A 13 1.19 10.25 -7.74
C TRP A 13 -0.24 10.10 -7.22
N GLU A 14 -0.45 10.40 -5.94
CA GLU A 14 -1.78 10.55 -5.36
C GLU A 14 -2.21 12.01 -5.54
N VAL A 15 -3.37 12.21 -6.16
CA VAL A 15 -3.91 13.53 -6.47
C VAL A 15 -5.28 13.66 -5.84
N ALA A 16 -5.51 14.77 -5.13
CA ALA A 16 -6.82 15.05 -4.56
C ALA A 16 -7.89 15.13 -5.64
N ALA A 17 -9.02 14.47 -5.39
CA ALA A 17 -10.22 14.58 -6.21
C ALA A 17 -11.05 15.79 -5.77
N SER A 18 -11.81 16.35 -6.70
CA SER A 18 -12.72 17.48 -6.41
C SER A 18 -13.81 17.17 -5.37
N ASN A 19 -14.08 15.88 -5.10
CA ASN A 19 -15.08 15.42 -4.12
C ASN A 19 -14.44 14.91 -2.80
N GLY A 20 -13.18 15.26 -2.52
CA GLY A 20 -12.47 14.82 -1.32
C GLY A 20 -11.94 13.38 -1.37
N GLY A 21 -12.12 12.67 -2.50
CA GLY A 21 -11.43 11.40 -2.75
C GLY A 21 -9.99 11.59 -3.23
N THR A 22 -9.35 10.49 -3.66
CA THR A 22 -8.00 10.50 -4.23
C THR A 22 -8.00 9.76 -5.56
N TRP A 23 -7.34 10.34 -6.57
CA TRP A 23 -7.05 9.69 -7.84
C TRP A 23 -5.57 9.35 -7.92
N ILE A 24 -5.25 8.31 -8.68
CA ILE A 24 -3.87 7.91 -8.97
C ILE A 24 -3.55 8.39 -10.38
N VAL A 25 -2.53 9.24 -10.50
CA VAL A 25 -1.88 9.57 -11.76
C VAL A 25 -0.64 8.70 -11.87
N ALA A 26 -0.35 8.20 -13.07
CA ALA A 26 0.74 7.29 -13.31
C ALA A 26 1.40 7.55 -14.65
N GLN A 27 2.71 7.31 -14.74
CA GLN A 27 3.49 7.40 -15.97
C GLN A 27 4.17 6.05 -16.25
N ASP A 28 4.09 5.58 -17.50
CA ASP A 28 4.78 4.37 -17.93
C ASP A 28 6.21 4.67 -18.42
N LYS A 29 6.97 3.61 -18.68
CA LYS A 29 8.36 3.71 -19.16
C LYS A 29 8.51 4.40 -20.52
N ASP A 30 7.43 4.45 -21.30
CA ASP A 30 7.39 5.09 -22.62
C ASP A 30 6.92 6.56 -22.50
N GLY A 31 6.77 7.07 -21.26
CA GLY A 31 6.34 8.43 -20.97
C GLY A 31 4.83 8.67 -21.07
N ARG A 32 4.01 7.64 -21.34
CA ARG A 32 2.56 7.78 -21.45
C ARG A 32 1.94 7.95 -20.08
N TRP A 33 0.90 8.78 -20.01
CA TRP A 33 0.21 9.12 -18.78
C TRP A 33 -1.12 8.38 -18.65
N GLY A 34 -1.42 7.94 -17.44
CA GLY A 34 -2.70 7.37 -17.05
C GLY A 34 -3.22 8.05 -15.79
N CYS A 35 -4.55 8.18 -15.68
CA CYS A 35 -5.19 8.61 -14.45
C CYS A 35 -6.38 7.70 -14.17
N SER A 36 -6.57 7.33 -12.89
CA SER A 36 -7.71 6.51 -12.48
C SER A 36 -9.05 7.24 -12.53
N CYS A 37 -9.06 8.56 -12.72
CA CYS A 37 -10.29 9.33 -12.92
C CYS A 37 -11.00 8.93 -14.23
N PRO A 38 -12.34 9.02 -14.31
CA PRO A 38 -13.08 8.51 -15.46
C PRO A 38 -13.10 9.44 -16.68
N VAL A 39 -12.43 10.60 -16.63
CA VAL A 39 -12.45 11.61 -17.71
C VAL A 39 -12.00 11.03 -19.06
N TRP A 40 -11.01 10.15 -19.07
CA TRP A 40 -10.54 9.52 -20.30
C TRP A 40 -11.63 8.67 -20.97
N LYS A 41 -12.53 8.06 -20.18
CA LYS A 41 -13.67 7.27 -20.70
C LYS A 41 -14.71 8.16 -21.36
N PHE A 42 -15.06 9.27 -20.71
CA PHE A 42 -16.21 10.09 -21.12
C PHE A 42 -15.87 11.23 -22.07
N LYS A 43 -14.64 11.75 -22.02
CA LYS A 43 -14.23 12.93 -22.79
C LYS A 43 -13.06 12.66 -23.73
N ARG A 44 -12.46 11.45 -23.68
CA ARG A 44 -11.32 11.00 -24.51
C ARG A 44 -10.17 12.02 -24.59
N LYS A 45 -9.99 12.81 -23.53
CA LYS A 45 -8.98 13.86 -23.42
C LYS A 45 -8.19 13.70 -22.12
N GLU A 46 -7.02 14.33 -22.09
CA GLU A 46 -6.22 14.45 -20.89
C GLU A 46 -7.03 15.12 -19.77
N CYS A 47 -6.96 14.56 -18.55
CA CYS A 47 -7.66 15.12 -17.41
C CYS A 47 -6.82 16.19 -16.71
N HIS A 48 -7.49 17.07 -15.97
CA HIS A 48 -6.80 18.13 -15.21
C HIS A 48 -5.83 17.57 -14.16
N HIS A 49 -6.04 16.36 -13.63
CA HIS A 49 -5.09 15.72 -12.70
C HIS A 49 -3.74 15.40 -13.37
N ILE A 50 -3.75 14.90 -14.61
CA ILE A 50 -2.50 14.66 -15.37
C ILE A 50 -1.84 16.01 -15.67
N ALA A 51 -2.61 17.00 -16.12
CA ALA A 51 -2.10 18.34 -16.40
C ALA A 51 -1.48 19.00 -15.15
N ALA A 52 -2.09 18.79 -13.98
CA ALA A 52 -1.56 19.26 -12.70
C ALA A 52 -0.19 18.65 -12.39
N ILE A 53 -0.06 17.32 -12.45
CA ILE A 53 1.21 16.63 -12.17
C ILE A 53 2.30 16.97 -13.19
N LYS A 54 1.95 17.20 -14.46
CA LYS A 54 2.92 17.67 -15.46
C LYS A 54 3.42 19.09 -15.18
N ARG A 55 2.58 19.95 -14.61
CA ARG A 55 2.91 21.35 -14.32
C ARG A 55 3.70 21.48 -13.02
N ASP A 56 3.25 20.78 -11.99
CA ASP A 56 3.83 20.80 -10.65
C ASP A 56 3.73 19.38 -10.06
N PRO A 57 4.78 18.56 -10.23
CA PRO A 57 4.76 17.19 -9.74
C PRO A 57 4.78 17.21 -8.22
N SER A 58 3.68 16.79 -7.61
CA SER A 58 3.60 16.49 -6.18
C SER A 58 4.55 15.34 -5.80
N GLU A 59 4.61 15.01 -4.50
CA GLU A 59 5.39 13.86 -4.04
C GLU A 59 4.99 12.58 -4.79
N GLU A 60 6.00 11.94 -5.36
CA GLU A 60 5.86 10.67 -6.08
C GLU A 60 5.71 9.54 -5.07
N ILE A 61 4.74 8.66 -5.30
CA ILE A 61 4.58 7.45 -4.53
C ILE A 61 5.73 6.52 -4.90
N THR A 62 6.67 6.35 -3.98
CA THR A 62 7.70 5.31 -4.10
C THR A 62 7.10 3.98 -3.69
N GLU A 63 7.00 3.04 -4.64
CA GLU A 63 6.63 1.66 -4.29
C GLU A 63 7.80 1.02 -3.53
N PRO A 64 7.56 0.46 -2.33
CA PRO A 64 8.59 -0.28 -1.62
C PRO A 64 9.05 -1.47 -2.47
N THR A 65 10.36 -1.56 -2.74
CA THR A 65 10.95 -2.54 -3.66
C THR A 65 11.14 -3.93 -3.06
N PHE A 66 10.59 -4.20 -1.89
CA PHE A 66 10.80 -5.46 -1.17
C PHE A 66 9.87 -6.54 -1.68
N GLU A 67 10.40 -7.74 -1.85
CA GLU A 67 9.56 -8.89 -2.16
C GLU A 67 8.78 -9.30 -0.89
N TYR A 68 7.46 -9.19 -0.98
CA TYR A 68 6.52 -9.55 0.09
C TYR A 68 6.29 -11.06 0.12
N ARG A 69 6.60 -11.72 1.23
CA ARG A 69 6.31 -13.16 1.43
C ARG A 69 5.61 -13.42 2.75
N LEU A 70 4.57 -14.26 2.69
CA LEU A 70 4.01 -14.87 3.88
C LEU A 70 4.94 -15.99 4.37
N ALA A 71 5.24 -16.02 5.66
CA ALA A 71 6.16 -16.97 6.27
C ALA A 71 5.74 -17.34 7.70
N MET A 72 6.21 -18.49 8.19
CA MET A 72 6.04 -18.90 9.59
C MET A 72 7.07 -18.14 10.45
N VAL A 73 6.75 -16.90 10.80
CA VAL A 73 7.57 -16.03 11.64
C VAL A 73 6.75 -15.49 12.81
N ASP A 74 7.40 -15.29 13.95
CA ASP A 74 6.82 -14.79 15.20
C ASP A 74 6.40 -13.32 15.12
N ARG A 75 6.98 -12.56 14.18
CA ARG A 75 6.68 -11.15 13.91
C ARG A 75 7.05 -10.76 12.47
N PRO A 76 6.45 -9.68 11.93
CA PRO A 76 6.88 -9.09 10.67
C PRO A 76 8.34 -8.67 10.74
N GLN A 77 9.15 -9.05 9.74
CA GLN A 77 10.58 -8.74 9.73
C GLN A 77 11.15 -8.65 8.31
N ARG A 78 12.29 -7.97 8.18
CA ARG A 78 13.09 -7.95 6.94
C ARG A 78 14.25 -8.92 7.05
N LYS A 79 14.44 -9.74 6.01
CA LYS A 79 15.57 -10.66 5.93
C LYS A 79 15.95 -10.87 4.46
N ASP A 80 17.23 -10.70 4.11
CA ASP A 80 17.76 -10.96 2.77
C ASP A 80 16.99 -10.25 1.61
N GLY A 81 16.56 -9.01 1.84
CA GLY A 81 15.76 -8.24 0.86
C GLY A 81 14.28 -8.65 0.76
N LEU A 82 13.85 -9.64 1.55
CA LEU A 82 12.48 -10.09 1.67
C LEU A 82 11.79 -9.43 2.87
N LEU A 83 10.51 -9.13 2.68
CA LEU A 83 9.61 -8.74 3.75
C LEU A 83 8.81 -9.97 4.17
N LEU A 84 9.20 -10.58 5.29
CA LEU A 84 8.57 -11.76 5.86
C LEU A 84 7.41 -11.34 6.74
N ILE A 85 6.20 -11.72 6.36
CA ILE A 85 4.97 -11.40 7.08
C ILE A 85 4.37 -12.69 7.67
N PRO A 86 4.04 -12.70 8.98
CA PRO A 86 3.39 -13.84 9.61
C PRO A 86 2.08 -14.24 8.93
N LEU A 87 1.71 -15.51 9.09
CA LEU A 87 0.35 -15.97 8.82
C LEU A 87 -0.61 -15.47 9.90
N VAL A 88 -1.75 -14.93 9.49
CA VAL A 88 -2.76 -14.36 10.38
C VAL A 88 -4.03 -15.18 10.31
N ALA A 89 -4.61 -15.48 11.48
CA ALA A 89 -5.93 -16.09 11.55
C ALA A 89 -6.98 -15.08 11.04
N ILE A 90 -7.90 -15.54 10.20
CA ILE A 90 -8.98 -14.69 9.66
C ILE A 90 -9.74 -14.04 10.82
N GLY A 91 -9.90 -12.72 10.77
CA GLY A 91 -10.63 -11.95 11.78
C GLY A 91 -9.81 -11.53 13.01
N ASN A 92 -8.52 -11.86 13.10
CA ASN A 92 -7.68 -11.37 14.19
C ASN A 92 -7.22 -9.93 13.96
N THR A 93 -8.01 -8.99 14.47
CA THR A 93 -7.77 -7.55 14.38
C THR A 93 -6.39 -7.12 14.89
N ASN A 94 -5.94 -7.65 16.03
CA ASN A 94 -4.67 -7.19 16.63
C ASN A 94 -3.46 -7.65 15.80
N GLN A 95 -3.49 -8.89 15.32
CA GLN A 95 -2.47 -9.40 14.40
C GLN A 95 -2.43 -8.61 13.09
N GLU A 96 -3.59 -8.28 12.53
CA GLU A 96 -3.69 -7.50 11.30
C GLU A 96 -3.19 -6.06 11.49
N ALA A 97 -3.56 -5.41 12.60
CA ALA A 97 -3.11 -4.08 12.97
C ALA A 97 -1.59 -4.02 13.16
N THR A 98 -1.00 -5.04 13.81
CA THR A 98 0.45 -5.16 14.01
C THR A 98 1.19 -5.22 12.68
N ILE A 99 0.73 -6.03 11.72
CA ILE A 99 1.33 -6.10 10.38
C ILE A 99 1.19 -4.76 9.66
N CYS A 100 0.00 -4.16 9.68
CA CYS A 100 -0.23 -2.89 9.01
C CYS A 100 0.66 -1.78 9.59
N ASN A 101 0.82 -1.73 10.92
CA ASN A 101 1.70 -0.77 11.57
C ASN A 101 3.16 -0.96 11.12
N PHE A 102 3.65 -2.21 11.14
CA PHE A 102 4.98 -2.52 10.66
C PHE A 102 5.19 -2.05 9.20
N LEU A 103 4.25 -2.31 8.30
CA LEU A 103 4.36 -1.86 6.90
C LEU A 103 4.45 -0.33 6.80
N LEU A 104 3.63 0.40 7.56
CA LEU A 104 3.67 1.87 7.60
C LEU A 104 5.03 2.37 8.10
N ASP A 105 5.60 1.75 9.13
CA ASP A 105 6.91 2.11 9.67
C ASP A 105 8.05 1.74 8.71
N GLN A 106 7.81 0.79 7.81
CA GLN A 106 8.68 0.48 6.67
C GLN A 106 8.51 1.44 5.48
N GLY A 107 7.74 2.51 5.63
CA GLY A 107 7.52 3.54 4.62
C GLY A 107 6.47 3.17 3.56
N TRP A 108 5.66 2.12 3.79
CA TRP A 108 4.59 1.79 2.85
C TRP A 108 3.49 2.85 2.93
N PRO A 109 3.05 3.41 1.79
CA PRO A 109 1.94 4.35 1.80
C PRO A 109 0.64 3.63 2.20
N MET A 110 -0.23 4.32 2.92
CA MET A 110 -1.47 3.75 3.45
C MET A 110 -2.36 3.13 2.36
N GLY A 111 -2.38 3.71 1.16
CA GLY A 111 -3.08 3.16 0.00
C GLY A 111 -2.56 1.77 -0.41
N GLU A 112 -1.24 1.55 -0.30
CA GLU A 112 -0.61 0.26 -0.59
C GLU A 112 -0.93 -0.77 0.50
N VAL A 113 -0.77 -0.39 1.76
CA VAL A 113 -1.11 -1.24 2.91
C VAL A 113 -2.57 -1.71 2.79
N ARG A 114 -3.49 -0.79 2.50
CA ARG A 114 -4.91 -1.11 2.31
C ARG A 114 -5.15 -2.08 1.16
N ARG A 115 -4.48 -1.89 0.03
CA ARG A 115 -4.62 -2.77 -1.13
C ARG A 115 -4.08 -4.17 -0.85
N GLN A 116 -2.91 -4.26 -0.23
CA GLN A 116 -2.22 -5.52 0.04
C GLN A 116 -2.95 -6.35 1.11
N ARG A 117 -3.42 -5.68 2.17
CA ARG A 117 -4.03 -6.34 3.34
C ARG A 117 -5.55 -6.39 3.29
N ARG A 118 -6.18 -5.71 2.32
CA ARG A 118 -7.64 -5.64 2.14
C ARG A 118 -8.39 -5.15 3.39
N ILE A 119 -7.77 -4.25 4.13
CA ILE A 119 -8.33 -3.67 5.35
C ILE A 119 -9.42 -2.62 5.03
N PRO A 120 -10.35 -2.35 5.97
CA PRO A 120 -11.41 -1.37 5.78
C PRO A 120 -10.90 0.07 5.61
N ARG A 121 -11.79 1.00 5.22
CA ARG A 121 -11.42 2.41 4.95
C ARG A 121 -11.17 3.19 6.24
N GLU A 122 -11.89 2.86 7.29
CA GLU A 122 -11.79 3.44 8.62
C GLU A 122 -10.47 3.11 9.32
N TRP A 123 -9.74 2.10 8.83
CA TRP A 123 -8.36 1.84 9.24
C TRP A 123 -7.42 2.87 8.58
N THR A 124 -7.31 4.02 9.24
CA THR A 124 -6.32 5.05 8.91
C THR A 124 -4.98 4.73 9.58
N ALA A 125 -3.88 5.34 9.10
CA ALA A 125 -2.57 5.16 9.72
C ALA A 125 -2.58 5.53 11.22
N GLN A 126 -3.31 6.60 11.57
CA GLN A 126 -3.50 7.02 12.95
C GLN A 126 -4.29 5.98 13.77
N ALA A 127 -5.39 5.44 13.22
CA ALA A 127 -6.18 4.43 13.90
C ALA A 127 -5.39 3.14 14.15
N ILE A 128 -4.60 2.69 13.15
CA ILE A 128 -3.74 1.51 13.26
C ILE A 128 -2.69 1.70 14.35
N ARG A 129 -1.95 2.82 14.29
CA ARG A 129 -0.93 3.15 15.30
C ARG A 129 -1.52 3.25 16.71
N GLY A 130 -2.66 3.93 16.84
CA GLY A 130 -3.36 4.07 18.11
C GLY A 130 -3.82 2.72 18.68
N HIS A 131 -4.29 1.80 17.82
CA HIS A 131 -4.66 0.46 18.24
C HIS A 131 -3.45 -0.33 18.77
N VAL A 132 -2.35 -0.36 18.02
CA VAL A 132 -1.12 -1.06 18.45
C VAL A 132 -0.54 -0.44 19.72
N GLN A 133 -0.60 0.89 19.87
CA GLN A 133 -0.16 1.56 21.09
C GLN A 133 -1.03 1.18 22.31
N ALA A 134 -2.34 1.01 22.12
CA ALA A 134 -3.27 0.67 23.20
C ALA A 134 -3.22 -0.81 23.60
N HIS A 135 -2.99 -1.72 22.64
CA HIS A 135 -3.09 -3.17 22.85
C HIS A 135 -1.75 -3.90 22.83
N GLY A 136 -0.67 -3.21 22.44
CA GLY A 136 0.64 -3.81 22.19
C GLY A 136 0.71 -4.54 20.85
N GLU A 137 1.93 -4.90 20.44
CA GLU A 137 2.15 -5.71 19.25
C GLU A 137 1.72 -7.17 19.50
N ALA A 138 1.04 -7.77 18.52
CA ALA A 138 0.67 -9.16 18.57
C ALA A 138 1.89 -10.08 18.34
N VAL A 139 1.93 -11.20 19.08
CA VAL A 139 2.83 -12.31 18.79
C VAL A 139 2.10 -13.33 17.91
N PHE A 140 2.81 -13.88 16.94
CA PHE A 140 2.25 -14.82 15.97
C PHE A 140 2.72 -16.24 16.28
N PRO A 141 1.86 -17.26 16.12
CA PRO A 141 2.27 -18.65 16.34
C PRO A 141 3.33 -19.04 15.31
N THR A 142 4.54 -19.33 15.79
CA THR A 142 5.55 -20.03 14.99
C THR A 142 5.13 -21.50 14.91
N GLY A 143 5.39 -22.16 13.78
CA GLY A 143 5.03 -23.58 13.58
C GLY A 143 5.79 -24.55 14.48
N GLU A 144 6.47 -24.05 15.52
CA GLU A 144 7.15 -24.81 16.56
C GLU A 144 6.11 -25.35 17.55
N THR A 145 5.23 -26.21 17.05
CA THR A 145 4.45 -27.11 17.90
C THR A 145 5.10 -28.48 17.81
N ARG A 146 5.87 -28.79 18.86
CA ARG A 146 6.24 -30.10 19.44
C ARG A 146 6.45 -31.29 18.50
#